data_AF-A0A8J3KZC4-F1
#
_entry.id   AF-A0A8J3KZC4-F1
#
_cell.length_a   1.000
_cell.length_b   1.000
_cell.length_c   1.000
_cell.angle_alpha   90.00
_cell.angle_beta   90.00
_cell.angle_gamma   90.00
#
_symmetry.space_group_name_H-M   'P 1'
#
loop_
_entity.id
_entity.type
_entity.pdbx_description
1 polymer ?
#
loop_
_entity_poly.entity_id
_entity_poly.type
_entity_poly.pdbx_seq_one_letter_code
_entity_poly.pdbx_strand_id
1 'polypeptide(L)'
;MLMLERWGRAMARRRWWVIGAALAFLTVGGVWGSLAFGTLITEGLDDPHGDGSRALVRAVLLVVVFGGVAALSLPPTIGGLAVLGAFSALRSAEQEGSSRVGGVYAQAADASYARGRWDEAVAYADRLDQELLANPSISYLHAVAARIAIHRDDRETAEARLRAGGFLNPADQGRWAGASGPVADALALLAESRGDLAESLALRAAYLDLPPGPDRAGRCDEAVYLVRAALAQGEPALAEAAATAVAADPDPSPHRSLVIRFCRALVAADAMELHSVAADFGHSACLHHRALALEEVARVLAEQGDLAGARTACTDALAAWLDLGATWDARRLEARLRSYGVRRGPRTVCRRPAVGWDALTPSERHVAQLLARGMSNPDIAAELFVTRNTVQTHVSRVLTKLQMRSRIELVQQAAAIGETEGR
;
A
#
# COMPACT_ATOMS: atom_id res chain seq x y z
N MET A 1 40.82 36.63 58.41
CA MET A 1 39.58 36.08 59.00
C MET A 1 38.40 37.05 58.92
N LEU A 2 38.53 38.32 59.31
CA LEU A 2 37.44 39.33 59.26
C LEU A 2 36.90 39.70 57.85
N MET A 3 37.67 39.47 56.80
CA MET A 3 37.28 39.81 55.41
C MET A 3 36.30 38.79 54.80
N LEU A 4 36.45 37.50 55.15
CA LEU A 4 35.56 36.41 54.72
C LEU A 4 34.20 36.46 55.44
N GLU A 5 34.14 36.86 56.71
CA GLU A 5 32.87 37.05 57.43
C GLU A 5 32.07 38.27 56.95
N ARG A 6 32.74 39.33 56.50
CA ARG A 6 32.09 40.48 55.86
C ARG A 6 31.53 40.10 54.49
N TRP A 7 32.25 39.28 53.74
CA TRP A 7 31.80 38.76 52.44
C TRP A 7 30.61 37.81 52.59
N GLY A 8 30.64 36.90 53.58
CA GLY A 8 29.53 36.00 53.90
C GLY A 8 28.24 36.72 54.30
N ARG A 9 28.33 37.81 55.08
CA ARG A 9 27.16 38.65 55.45
C ARG A 9 26.65 39.53 54.30
N ALA A 10 27.49 39.84 53.31
CA ALA A 10 27.08 40.56 52.09
C ALA A 10 26.36 39.61 51.11
N MET A 11 26.84 38.37 50.96
CA MET A 11 26.16 37.34 50.16
C MET A 11 24.84 36.87 50.78
N ALA A 12 24.77 36.71 52.11
CA ALA A 12 23.52 36.34 52.79
C ALA A 12 22.40 37.39 52.64
N ARG A 13 22.75 38.69 52.53
CA ARG A 13 21.78 39.75 52.26
C ARG A 13 21.31 39.82 50.80
N ARG A 14 22.10 39.28 49.86
CA ARG A 14 21.76 39.23 48.44
C ARG A 14 21.14 37.90 48.00
N ARG A 15 21.08 36.87 48.87
CA ARG A 15 20.49 35.56 48.53
C ARG A 15 19.04 35.66 48.05
N TRP A 16 18.23 36.52 48.68
CA TRP A 16 16.84 36.71 48.30
C TRP A 16 16.67 37.46 46.99
N TRP A 17 17.62 38.33 46.64
CA TRP A 17 17.68 38.97 45.32
C TRP A 17 18.06 37.98 44.22
N VAL A 18 19.02 37.08 44.48
CA VAL A 18 19.41 36.03 43.53
C VAL A 18 18.26 35.03 43.35
N ILE A 19 17.59 34.62 44.42
CA ILE A 19 16.42 33.73 44.37
C ILE A 19 15.27 34.44 43.65
N GLY A 20 15.00 35.71 43.96
CA GLY A 20 13.96 36.50 43.27
C GLY A 20 14.24 36.69 41.79
N ALA A 21 15.50 36.94 41.41
CA ALA A 21 15.91 37.05 40.01
C ALA A 21 15.81 35.71 39.28
N ALA A 22 16.16 34.59 39.93
CA ALA A 22 15.99 33.25 39.37
C ALA A 22 14.50 32.89 39.20
N LEU A 23 13.65 33.26 40.16
CA LEU A 23 12.21 33.03 40.08
C LEU A 23 11.58 33.89 38.95
N ALA A 24 11.99 35.14 38.83
CA ALA A 24 11.58 36.03 37.75
C ALA A 24 12.05 35.52 36.38
N PHE A 25 13.27 34.96 36.30
CA PHE A 25 13.77 34.37 35.08
C PHE A 25 12.99 33.11 34.68
N LEU A 26 12.59 32.29 35.66
CA LEU A 26 11.73 31.11 35.45
C LEU A 26 10.32 31.49 35.00
N THR A 27 9.71 32.52 35.60
CA THR A 27 8.36 32.96 35.22
C THR A 27 8.35 33.65 33.85
N VAL A 28 9.33 34.52 33.58
CA VAL A 28 9.47 35.16 32.25
C VAL A 28 9.81 34.12 31.19
N GLY A 29 10.69 33.15 31.49
CA GLY A 29 11.01 32.04 30.59
C GLY A 29 9.81 31.13 30.31
N GLY A 30 8.98 30.86 31.31
CA GLY A 30 7.73 30.09 31.16
C GLY A 30 6.68 30.82 30.32
N VAL A 31 6.44 32.11 30.58
CA VAL A 31 5.47 32.92 29.83
C VAL A 31 5.93 33.15 28.38
N TRP A 32 7.21 33.43 28.17
CA TRP A 32 7.78 33.57 26.83
C TRP A 32 7.77 32.25 26.07
N GLY A 33 8.08 31.13 26.75
CA GLY A 33 7.98 29.78 26.20
C GLY A 33 6.55 29.42 25.76
N SER A 34 5.52 29.75 26.56
CA SER A 34 4.12 29.52 26.18
C SER A 34 3.66 30.39 25.01
N LEU A 35 4.09 31.65 24.94
CA LEU A 35 3.74 32.56 23.84
C LEU A 35 4.46 32.16 22.53
N ALA A 36 5.75 31.82 22.60
CA ALA A 36 6.52 31.34 21.46
C ALA A 36 6.04 29.97 20.96
N PHE A 37 5.56 29.11 21.86
CA PHE A 37 4.93 27.82 21.54
C PHE A 37 3.58 28.03 20.82
N GLY A 38 2.79 29.00 21.26
CA GLY A 38 1.54 29.37 20.60
C GLY A 38 1.75 29.82 19.16
N THR A 39 2.75 30.68 18.92
CA THR A 39 3.08 31.17 17.56
C THR A 39 3.67 30.10 16.66
N LEU A 40 4.49 29.19 17.21
CA LEU A 40 5.09 28.08 16.45
C LEU A 40 4.08 27.01 16.02
N ILE A 41 3.03 26.77 16.81
CA ILE A 41 1.94 25.87 16.43
C ILE A 41 1.08 26.49 15.33
N THR A 42 0.75 27.78 15.43
CA THR A 42 -0.06 28.43 14.38
C THR A 42 0.70 28.63 13.07
N GLU A 43 1.99 28.99 13.10
CA GLU A 43 2.77 29.17 11.86
C GLU A 43 3.24 27.83 11.25
N GLY A 44 3.50 26.80 12.07
CA GLY A 44 3.94 25.49 11.60
C GLY A 44 2.84 24.62 10.97
N LEU A 45 1.56 24.94 11.21
CA LEU A 45 0.42 24.28 10.59
C LEU A 45 0.14 24.76 9.16
N ASP A 46 0.67 25.92 8.76
CA ASP A 46 0.39 26.58 7.47
C ASP A 46 1.54 26.52 6.44
N ASP A 47 2.65 25.82 6.71
CA ASP A 47 3.80 25.73 5.80
C ASP A 47 3.88 24.36 5.06
N PRO A 48 3.61 24.30 3.74
CA PRO A 48 3.64 23.07 2.96
C PRO A 48 5.05 22.65 2.51
N HIS A 49 6.12 23.36 2.89
CA HIS A 49 7.47 23.13 2.39
C HIS A 49 8.50 22.77 3.49
N GLY A 50 8.37 21.57 4.07
CA GLY A 50 9.50 20.71 4.49
C GLY A 50 10.39 21.10 5.70
N ASP A 51 10.38 22.34 6.21
CA ASP A 51 11.26 22.74 7.33
C ASP A 51 10.63 22.54 8.73
N GLY A 52 9.35 22.12 8.79
CA GLY A 52 8.62 21.84 10.03
C GLY A 52 9.24 20.76 10.92
N SER A 53 10.05 19.87 10.33
CA SER A 53 10.78 18.81 11.05
C SER A 53 11.80 19.35 12.07
N ARG A 54 12.43 20.50 11.81
CA ARG A 54 13.44 21.11 12.71
C ARG A 54 12.79 21.93 13.84
N ALA A 55 11.64 22.55 13.56
CA ALA A 55 10.85 23.25 14.57
C ALA A 55 10.29 22.29 15.62
N LEU A 56 9.81 21.12 15.18
CA LEU A 56 9.22 20.09 16.04
C LEU A 56 10.27 19.38 16.92
N VAL A 57 11.46 19.10 16.38
CA VAL A 57 12.59 18.57 17.17
C VAL A 57 13.04 19.56 18.24
N ARG A 58 13.08 20.88 17.95
CA ARG A 58 13.38 21.91 18.95
C ARG A 58 12.30 22.02 20.03
N ALA A 59 11.02 21.87 19.66
CA ALA A 59 9.91 21.87 20.60
C ALA A 59 9.96 20.66 21.55
N VAL A 60 10.24 19.45 21.03
CA VAL A 60 10.40 18.23 21.85
C VAL A 60 11.61 18.34 22.77
N LEU A 61 12.74 18.88 22.30
CA LEU A 61 13.92 19.09 23.14
C LEU A 61 13.65 20.11 24.27
N LEU A 62 12.88 21.17 24.00
CA LEU A 62 12.44 22.14 24.99
C LEU A 62 11.52 21.50 26.04
N VAL A 63 10.58 20.64 25.64
CA VAL A 63 9.68 19.91 26.56
C VAL A 63 10.44 18.93 27.45
N VAL A 64 11.43 18.21 26.93
CA VAL A 64 12.26 17.29 27.71
C VAL A 64 13.16 18.05 28.70
N VAL A 65 13.79 19.14 28.25
CA VAL A 65 14.72 19.93 29.08
C VAL A 65 13.97 20.74 30.15
N PHE A 66 12.84 21.37 29.83
CA PHE A 66 12.06 22.14 30.81
C PHE A 66 11.11 21.28 31.65
N GLY A 67 10.56 20.19 31.09
CA GLY A 67 9.69 19.26 31.81
C GLY A 67 10.42 18.49 32.92
N GLY A 68 11.68 18.10 32.69
CA GLY A 68 12.53 17.45 33.69
C GLY A 68 12.89 18.36 34.87
N VAL A 69 13.03 19.67 34.64
CA VAL A 69 13.36 20.66 35.68
C VAL A 69 12.11 21.07 36.50
N ALA A 70 10.93 21.14 35.86
CA ALA A 70 9.67 21.44 36.53
C ALA A 70 9.16 20.29 37.44
N ALA A 71 9.44 19.03 37.08
CA ALA A 71 9.02 17.86 37.85
C ALA A 71 9.69 17.74 39.24
N LEU A 72 10.87 18.33 39.42
CA LEU A 72 11.60 18.32 40.70
C LEU A 72 11.15 19.42 41.70
N SER A 73 10.25 20.33 41.30
CA SER A 73 9.97 21.54 42.08
C SER A 73 8.49 21.88 42.31
N LEU A 74 7.54 21.01 41.91
CA LEU A 74 6.10 21.26 42.04
C LEU A 74 5.35 20.18 42.86
N PRO A 75 4.23 20.53 43.54
CA PRO A 75 3.39 19.61 44.31
C PRO A 75 2.87 18.42 43.45
N PRO A 76 2.64 17.24 44.06
CA PRO A 76 2.42 15.97 43.35
C PRO A 76 1.22 15.95 42.40
N THR A 77 0.24 16.83 42.58
CA THR A 77 -0.93 16.95 41.69
C THR A 77 -0.59 17.57 40.33
N ILE A 78 0.42 18.45 40.26
CA ILE A 78 0.86 19.11 39.01
C ILE A 78 1.91 18.25 38.30
N GLY A 79 2.75 17.53 39.05
CA GLY A 79 3.68 16.53 38.51
C GLY A 79 2.95 15.38 37.79
N GLY A 80 1.79 14.95 38.29
CA GLY A 80 0.95 13.94 37.62
C GLY A 80 0.43 14.40 36.24
N LEU A 81 0.06 15.67 36.08
CA LEU A 81 -0.35 16.24 34.79
C LEU A 81 0.82 16.37 33.81
N ALA A 82 2.01 16.72 34.29
CA ALA A 82 3.22 16.78 33.47
C ALA A 82 3.67 15.38 33.00
N VAL A 83 3.55 14.36 33.85
CA VAL A 83 3.82 12.96 33.48
C VAL A 83 2.78 12.44 32.49
N LEU A 84 1.50 12.72 32.71
CA LEU A 84 0.43 12.37 31.75
C LEU A 84 0.62 13.08 30.40
N GLY A 85 1.03 14.36 30.40
CA GLY A 85 1.37 15.12 29.19
C GLY A 85 2.62 14.60 28.48
N ALA A 86 3.63 14.14 29.22
CA ALA A 86 4.80 13.49 28.66
C ALA A 86 4.45 12.12 28.07
N PHE A 87 3.60 11.33 28.73
CA PHE A 87 3.11 10.06 28.22
C PHE A 87 2.18 10.21 27.02
N SER A 88 1.34 11.25 26.97
CA SER A 88 0.51 11.53 25.80
C SER A 88 1.37 12.02 24.63
N ALA A 89 2.37 12.87 24.87
CA ALA A 89 3.33 13.28 23.85
C ALA A 89 4.19 12.11 23.35
N LEU A 90 4.61 11.19 24.23
CA LEU A 90 5.34 9.98 23.84
C LEU A 90 4.45 9.05 23.01
N ARG A 91 3.19 8.84 23.44
CA ARG A 91 2.21 8.07 22.65
C ARG A 91 1.91 8.72 21.31
N SER A 92 1.77 10.05 21.24
CA SER A 92 1.57 10.76 19.98
C SER A 92 2.78 10.61 19.08
N ALA A 93 4.01 10.71 19.61
CA ALA A 93 5.23 10.50 18.83
C ALA A 93 5.40 9.04 18.37
N GLU A 94 5.04 8.06 19.21
CA GLU A 94 5.00 6.64 18.86
C GLU A 94 3.92 6.35 17.80
N GLN A 95 2.73 6.93 17.92
CA GLN A 95 1.65 6.81 16.93
C GLN A 95 1.97 7.52 15.62
N GLU A 96 2.62 8.68 15.65
CA GLU A 96 3.12 9.38 14.46
C GLU A 96 4.26 8.60 13.79
N GLY A 97 5.19 8.05 14.56
CA GLY A 97 6.25 7.19 14.03
C GLY A 97 5.69 5.92 13.39
N SER A 98 4.75 5.28 14.09
CA SER A 98 4.11 4.04 13.64
C SER A 98 3.18 4.27 12.44
N SER A 99 2.49 5.41 12.38
CA SER A 99 1.66 5.77 11.22
C SER A 99 2.48 6.14 9.99
N ARG A 100 3.65 6.78 10.15
CA ARG A 100 4.59 7.01 9.04
C ARG A 100 5.13 5.69 8.48
N VAL A 101 5.48 4.74 9.35
CA VAL A 101 5.90 3.39 8.93
C VAL A 101 4.75 2.66 8.22
N GLY A 102 3.52 2.77 8.76
CA GLY A 102 2.31 2.26 8.11
C GLY A 102 2.10 2.84 6.71
N GLY A 103 2.27 4.15 6.53
CA GLY A 103 2.17 4.81 5.23
C GLY A 103 3.19 4.29 4.21
N VAL A 104 4.43 4.02 4.64
CA VAL A 104 5.47 3.43 3.77
C VAL A 104 5.11 2.00 3.37
N TYR A 105 4.63 1.17 4.30
CA TYR A 105 4.17 -0.18 3.96
C TYR A 105 2.99 -0.18 3.02
N ALA A 106 2.13 0.81 3.15
CA ALA A 106 0.95 0.92 2.35
C ALA A 106 1.28 1.33 0.89
N GLN A 107 2.20 2.29 0.70
CA GLN A 107 2.79 2.57 -0.62
C GLN A 107 3.54 1.36 -1.21
N ALA A 108 4.30 0.64 -0.38
CA ALA A 108 5.01 -0.56 -0.82
C ALA A 108 4.06 -1.69 -1.22
N ALA A 109 2.92 -1.83 -0.54
CA ALA A 109 1.89 -2.80 -0.87
C ALA A 109 1.24 -2.48 -2.23
N ASP A 110 0.89 -1.22 -2.49
CA ASP A 110 0.33 -0.80 -3.77
C ASP A 110 1.33 -0.99 -4.92
N ALA A 111 2.59 -0.61 -4.71
CA ALA A 111 3.64 -0.83 -5.70
C ALA A 111 3.90 -2.32 -5.95
N SER A 112 3.79 -3.16 -4.92
CA SER A 112 3.91 -4.62 -5.04
C SER A 112 2.70 -5.23 -5.76
N TYR A 113 1.50 -4.73 -5.48
CA TYR A 113 0.27 -5.10 -6.17
C TYR A 113 0.37 -4.84 -7.67
N ALA A 114 0.74 -3.61 -8.06
CA ALA A 114 0.90 -3.23 -9.46
C ALA A 114 1.94 -4.09 -10.18
N ARG A 115 3.04 -4.44 -9.48
CA ARG A 115 4.11 -5.31 -9.99
C ARG A 115 3.80 -6.79 -10.02
N GLY A 116 2.59 -7.20 -9.62
CA GLY A 116 2.19 -8.60 -9.55
C GLY A 116 2.86 -9.39 -8.43
N ARG A 117 3.54 -8.72 -7.49
CA ARG A 117 4.14 -9.33 -6.29
C ARG A 117 3.10 -9.42 -5.18
N TRP A 118 2.00 -10.11 -5.45
CA TRP A 118 0.83 -10.13 -4.57
C TRP A 118 1.12 -10.77 -3.19
N ASP A 119 2.03 -11.74 -3.12
CA ASP A 119 2.45 -12.30 -1.84
C ASP A 119 3.20 -11.28 -0.97
N GLU A 120 4.00 -10.39 -1.57
CA GLU A 120 4.66 -9.29 -0.86
C GLU A 120 3.64 -8.25 -0.41
N ALA A 121 2.69 -7.89 -1.27
CA ALA A 121 1.62 -6.95 -0.96
C ALA A 121 0.79 -7.41 0.26
N VAL A 122 0.38 -8.69 0.29
CA VAL A 122 -0.32 -9.28 1.45
C VAL A 122 0.58 -9.28 2.68
N ALA A 123 1.88 -9.60 2.53
CA ALA A 123 2.80 -9.60 3.65
C ALA A 123 2.98 -8.21 4.29
N TYR A 124 2.85 -7.11 3.55
CA TYR A 124 2.84 -5.76 4.13
C TYR A 124 1.61 -5.53 5.04
N ALA A 125 0.43 -5.98 4.61
CA ALA A 125 -0.78 -5.90 5.43
C ALA A 125 -0.70 -6.80 6.68
N ASP A 126 -0.10 -7.98 6.57
CA ASP A 126 -0.02 -8.96 7.67
C ASP A 126 1.03 -8.63 8.74
N ARG A 127 1.94 -7.69 8.45
CA ARG A 127 2.97 -7.26 9.41
C ARG A 127 2.49 -6.28 10.45
N LEU A 128 1.41 -5.54 10.15
CA LEU A 128 0.89 -4.51 11.03
C LEU A 128 -0.04 -5.14 12.06
N ASP A 129 0.04 -4.66 13.30
CA ASP A 129 -0.93 -5.04 14.32
C ASP A 129 -2.32 -4.46 14.03
N GLN A 130 -3.33 -5.01 14.70
CA GLN A 130 -4.72 -4.59 14.50
C GLN A 130 -4.97 -3.15 14.95
N GLU A 131 -4.20 -2.63 15.92
CA GLU A 131 -4.36 -1.25 16.40
C GLU A 131 -3.91 -0.24 15.34
N LEU A 132 -2.81 -0.52 14.63
CA LEU A 132 -2.33 0.28 13.49
C LEU A 132 -3.25 0.17 12.29
N LEU A 133 -3.73 -1.03 11.98
CA LEU A 133 -4.67 -1.25 10.89
C LEU A 133 -6.04 -0.60 11.13
N ALA A 134 -6.39 -0.29 12.38
CA ALA A 134 -7.58 0.49 12.70
C ALA A 134 -7.45 2.00 12.38
N ASN A 135 -6.24 2.49 12.10
CA ASN A 135 -6.03 3.88 11.68
C ASN A 135 -6.57 4.07 10.24
N PRO A 136 -7.44 5.07 10.00
CA PRO A 136 -7.99 5.33 8.67
C PRO A 136 -6.94 5.42 7.55
N SER A 137 -5.78 6.03 7.81
CA SER A 137 -4.72 6.20 6.79
C SER A 137 -3.99 4.90 6.42
N ILE A 138 -4.17 3.83 7.18
CA ILE A 138 -3.46 2.55 7.04
C ILE A 138 -4.44 1.40 6.74
N SER A 139 -5.67 1.52 7.22
CA SER A 139 -6.76 0.56 7.07
C SER A 139 -6.97 0.06 5.63
N TYR A 140 -6.65 0.88 4.62
CA TYR A 140 -6.78 0.51 3.21
C TYR A 140 -5.89 -0.68 2.81
N LEU A 141 -4.86 -1.02 3.61
CA LEU A 141 -4.09 -2.26 3.45
C LEU A 141 -4.98 -3.51 3.55
N HIS A 142 -6.06 -3.47 4.34
CA HIS A 142 -7.08 -4.52 4.33
C HIS A 142 -7.75 -4.64 2.95
N ALA A 143 -8.00 -3.51 2.28
CA ALA A 143 -8.58 -3.51 0.94
C ALA A 143 -7.61 -4.06 -0.11
N VAL A 144 -6.31 -3.73 -0.04
CA VAL A 144 -5.28 -4.34 -0.91
C VAL A 144 -5.26 -5.86 -0.77
N ALA A 145 -5.23 -6.36 0.48
CA ALA A 145 -5.28 -7.80 0.75
C ALA A 145 -6.60 -8.43 0.27
N ALA A 146 -7.73 -7.73 0.43
CA ALA A 146 -9.04 -8.20 -0.02
C ALA A 146 -9.13 -8.33 -1.54
N ARG A 147 -8.62 -7.35 -2.30
CA ARG A 147 -8.56 -7.42 -3.79
C ARG A 147 -7.81 -8.66 -4.25
N ILE A 148 -6.63 -8.91 -3.68
CA ILE A 148 -5.82 -10.08 -3.98
C ILE A 148 -6.56 -11.37 -3.64
N ALA A 149 -7.25 -11.42 -2.50
CA ALA A 149 -8.05 -12.57 -2.11
C ALA A 149 -9.21 -12.83 -3.10
N ILE A 150 -9.91 -11.78 -3.55
CA ILE A 150 -10.97 -11.89 -4.58
C ILE A 150 -10.40 -12.45 -5.88
N HIS A 151 -9.28 -11.90 -6.37
CA HIS A 151 -8.61 -12.40 -7.57
C HIS A 151 -8.20 -13.88 -7.44
N ARG A 152 -7.84 -14.32 -6.23
CA ARG A 152 -7.50 -15.72 -5.89
C ARG A 152 -8.71 -16.63 -5.65
N ASP A 153 -9.93 -16.13 -5.86
CA ASP A 153 -11.19 -16.83 -5.58
C ASP A 153 -11.43 -17.15 -4.09
N ASP A 154 -10.77 -16.43 -3.18
CA ASP A 154 -10.93 -16.55 -1.73
C ASP A 154 -11.79 -15.40 -1.20
N ARG A 155 -13.10 -15.53 -1.43
CA ARG A 155 -14.10 -14.54 -1.02
C ARG A 155 -14.25 -14.44 0.50
N GLU A 156 -14.05 -15.55 1.22
CA GLU A 156 -14.16 -15.58 2.68
C GLU A 156 -13.07 -14.70 3.31
N THR A 157 -11.81 -14.87 2.89
CA THR A 157 -10.71 -14.02 3.35
C THR A 157 -10.94 -12.56 2.96
N ALA A 158 -11.43 -12.30 1.74
CA ALA A 158 -11.71 -10.94 1.28
C ALA A 158 -12.74 -10.24 2.18
N GLU A 159 -13.86 -10.88 2.46
CA GLU A 159 -14.90 -10.33 3.34
C GLU A 159 -14.41 -10.14 4.77
N ALA A 160 -13.62 -11.09 5.29
CA ALA A 160 -13.02 -10.97 6.61
C ALA A 160 -12.10 -9.75 6.70
N ARG A 161 -11.28 -9.50 5.67
CA ARG A 161 -10.40 -8.32 5.60
C ARG A 161 -11.20 -7.03 5.49
N LEU A 162 -12.21 -6.98 4.61
CA LEU A 162 -13.03 -5.78 4.45
C LEU A 162 -13.83 -5.46 5.71
N ARG A 163 -14.29 -6.48 6.44
CA ARG A 163 -14.94 -6.33 7.75
C ARG A 163 -13.96 -5.82 8.81
N ALA A 164 -12.74 -6.36 8.84
CA ALA A 164 -11.69 -5.91 9.76
C ALA A 164 -11.28 -4.44 9.51
N GLY A 165 -11.27 -4.00 8.26
CA GLY A 165 -11.05 -2.60 7.90
C GLY A 165 -12.24 -1.68 8.15
N GLY A 166 -13.40 -2.20 8.56
CA GLY A 166 -14.62 -1.41 8.78
C GLY A 166 -15.29 -0.92 7.49
N PHE A 167 -14.96 -1.49 6.32
CA PHE A 167 -15.49 -1.03 5.03
C PHE A 167 -16.89 -1.57 4.72
N LEU A 168 -17.29 -2.66 5.36
CA LEU A 168 -18.61 -3.27 5.17
C LEU A 168 -19.68 -2.74 6.14
N ASN A 169 -19.31 -1.90 7.11
CA ASN A 169 -20.26 -1.38 8.09
C ASN A 169 -20.91 -0.08 7.60
N PRO A 170 -22.25 -0.03 7.35
CA PRO A 170 -22.93 1.17 6.89
C PRO A 170 -22.73 2.39 7.80
N ALA A 171 -22.59 2.19 9.11
CA ALA A 171 -22.36 3.27 10.07
C ALA A 171 -20.98 3.94 9.90
N ASP A 172 -20.01 3.21 9.35
CA ASP A 172 -18.63 3.67 9.14
C ASP A 172 -18.36 4.08 7.69
N GLN A 173 -19.30 3.85 6.75
CA GLN A 173 -19.15 4.21 5.33
C GLN A 173 -18.89 5.70 5.11
N GLY A 174 -19.47 6.57 5.95
CA GLY A 174 -19.21 8.01 5.91
C GLY A 174 -17.77 8.40 6.25
N ARG A 175 -17.04 7.57 7.02
CA ARG A 175 -15.60 7.76 7.29
C ARG A 175 -14.75 7.60 6.02
N TRP A 176 -15.30 6.89 5.03
CA TRP A 176 -14.68 6.62 3.73
C TRP A 176 -15.37 7.40 2.61
N ALA A 177 -16.10 8.49 2.91
CA ALA A 177 -16.63 9.37 1.86
C ALA A 177 -15.45 9.91 1.03
N GLY A 178 -15.37 9.50 -0.24
CA GLY A 178 -14.18 9.71 -1.10
C GLY A 178 -13.21 8.51 -1.14
N ALA A 179 -13.66 7.33 -0.69
CA ALA A 179 -12.91 6.07 -0.49
C ALA A 179 -11.66 5.96 -1.36
N SER A 180 -10.51 5.75 -0.71
CA SER A 180 -9.22 5.59 -1.39
C SER A 180 -9.30 4.50 -2.45
N GLY A 181 -8.57 4.66 -3.56
CA GLY A 181 -8.70 3.79 -4.73
C GLY A 181 -8.70 2.28 -4.45
N PRO A 182 -7.82 1.76 -3.58
CA PRO A 182 -7.85 0.35 -3.20
C PRO A 182 -9.15 -0.08 -2.51
N VAL A 183 -9.78 0.77 -1.69
CA VAL A 183 -11.04 0.45 -0.99
C VAL A 183 -12.20 0.38 -1.97
N ALA A 184 -12.35 1.41 -2.81
CA ALA A 184 -13.40 1.45 -3.82
C ALA A 184 -13.30 0.25 -4.77
N ASP A 185 -12.09 -0.07 -5.24
CA ASP A 185 -11.88 -1.22 -6.13
C ASP A 185 -12.15 -2.56 -5.42
N ALA A 186 -11.75 -2.72 -4.15
CA ALA A 186 -12.05 -3.93 -3.39
C ALA A 186 -13.55 -4.18 -3.23
N LEU A 187 -14.32 -3.13 -2.91
CA LEU A 187 -15.76 -3.21 -2.77
C LEU A 187 -16.43 -3.51 -4.13
N ALA A 188 -16.01 -2.84 -5.20
CA ALA A 188 -16.54 -3.07 -6.53
C ALA A 188 -16.23 -4.48 -7.07
N LEU A 189 -15.01 -4.99 -6.82
CA LEU A 189 -14.63 -6.38 -7.12
C LEU A 189 -15.44 -7.38 -6.29
N LEU A 190 -15.73 -7.08 -5.03
CA LEU A 190 -16.56 -7.96 -4.19
C LEU A 190 -17.98 -8.04 -4.75
N ALA A 191 -18.60 -6.90 -5.09
CA ALA A 191 -19.92 -6.84 -5.72
C ALA A 191 -19.94 -7.63 -7.03
N GLU A 192 -18.94 -7.42 -7.90
CA GLU A 192 -18.78 -8.16 -9.15
C GLU A 192 -18.63 -9.67 -8.92
N SER A 193 -17.86 -10.08 -7.92
CA SER A 193 -17.67 -11.50 -7.56
C SER A 193 -18.96 -12.18 -7.06
N ARG A 194 -19.93 -11.39 -6.57
CA ARG A 194 -21.27 -11.84 -6.17
C ARG A 194 -22.28 -11.82 -7.33
N GLY A 195 -21.88 -11.26 -8.48
CA GLY A 195 -22.75 -11.05 -9.64
C GLY A 195 -23.54 -9.74 -9.61
N ASP A 196 -23.30 -8.86 -8.63
CA ASP A 196 -23.93 -7.54 -8.58
C ASP A 196 -23.11 -6.53 -9.40
N LEU A 197 -23.31 -6.60 -10.72
CA LEU A 197 -22.64 -5.72 -11.67
C LEU A 197 -23.15 -4.27 -11.58
N ALA A 198 -24.35 -4.04 -11.04
CA ALA A 198 -24.93 -2.70 -10.91
C ALA A 198 -24.29 -1.96 -9.72
N GLU A 199 -24.19 -2.62 -8.57
CA GLU A 199 -23.47 -2.08 -7.40
C GLU A 199 -21.99 -1.84 -7.72
N SER A 200 -21.35 -2.79 -8.41
CA SER A 200 -19.97 -2.66 -8.89
C SER A 200 -19.76 -1.41 -9.76
N LEU A 201 -20.67 -1.16 -10.71
CA LEU A 201 -20.61 0.03 -11.57
C LEU A 201 -20.84 1.32 -10.77
N ALA A 202 -21.82 1.33 -9.86
CA ALA A 202 -22.12 2.48 -9.02
C ALA A 202 -20.93 2.89 -8.14
N LEU A 203 -20.24 1.92 -7.53
CA LEU A 203 -19.03 2.16 -6.74
C LEU A 203 -17.89 2.75 -7.58
N ARG A 204 -17.75 2.32 -8.84
CA ARG A 204 -16.71 2.82 -9.77
C ARG A 204 -17.05 4.18 -10.36
N ALA A 205 -18.33 4.50 -10.51
CA ALA A 205 -18.79 5.79 -11.02
C ALA A 205 -18.36 6.97 -10.12
N ALA A 206 -18.12 6.72 -8.84
CA ALA A 206 -17.61 7.72 -7.89
C ALA A 206 -16.27 8.36 -8.32
N TYR A 207 -15.52 7.74 -9.25
CA TYR A 207 -14.34 8.36 -9.86
C TYR A 207 -14.67 9.70 -10.55
N LEU A 208 -15.86 9.82 -11.14
CA LEU A 208 -16.29 11.04 -11.84
C LEU A 208 -16.69 12.18 -10.89
N ASP A 209 -16.95 11.87 -9.62
CA ASP A 209 -17.24 12.88 -8.60
C ASP A 209 -15.96 13.60 -8.14
N LEU A 210 -14.78 13.06 -8.48
CA LEU A 210 -13.51 13.70 -8.17
C LEU A 210 -13.27 14.91 -9.10
N PRO A 211 -12.99 16.10 -8.54
CA PRO A 211 -12.66 17.26 -9.35
C PRO A 211 -11.32 17.04 -10.09
N PRO A 212 -11.10 17.73 -11.22
CA PRO A 212 -9.77 17.83 -11.82
C PRO A 212 -8.72 18.28 -10.80
N GLY A 213 -7.58 17.59 -10.77
CA GLY A 213 -6.54 17.83 -9.78
C GLY A 213 -5.67 16.62 -9.47
N PRO A 214 -4.71 16.79 -8.54
CA PRO A 214 -3.75 15.75 -8.17
C PRO A 214 -4.42 14.48 -7.61
N ASP A 215 -5.54 14.61 -6.91
CA ASP A 215 -6.25 13.48 -6.32
C ASP A 215 -6.85 12.56 -7.38
N ARG A 216 -7.55 13.12 -8.38
CA ARG A 216 -8.08 12.35 -9.51
C ARG A 216 -6.96 11.80 -10.38
N ALA A 217 -5.91 12.60 -10.61
CA ALA A 217 -4.73 12.19 -11.34
C ALA A 217 -4.02 10.99 -10.69
N GLY A 218 -3.91 10.97 -9.36
CA GLY A 218 -3.33 9.85 -8.59
C GLY A 218 -4.19 8.59 -8.63
N ARG A 219 -5.49 8.72 -8.94
CA ARG A 219 -6.47 7.64 -9.03
C ARG A 219 -6.78 7.23 -10.47
N CYS A 220 -5.89 7.51 -11.42
CA CYS A 220 -6.11 7.26 -12.84
C CYS A 220 -6.49 5.80 -13.19
N ASP A 221 -6.00 4.81 -12.45
CA ASP A 221 -6.35 3.40 -12.64
C ASP A 221 -7.86 3.13 -12.48
N GLU A 222 -8.57 3.91 -11.66
CA GLU A 222 -10.02 3.77 -11.48
C GLU A 222 -10.81 4.10 -12.74
N ALA A 223 -10.27 4.97 -13.60
CA ALA A 223 -10.85 5.22 -14.91
C ALA A 223 -10.90 3.95 -15.76
N VAL A 224 -9.85 3.11 -15.69
CA VAL A 224 -9.81 1.83 -16.42
C VAL A 224 -10.93 0.91 -15.94
N TYR A 225 -11.08 0.77 -14.63
CA TYR A 225 -12.10 -0.10 -14.06
C TYR A 225 -13.52 0.40 -14.38
N LEU A 226 -13.74 1.72 -14.31
CA LEU A 226 -15.02 2.33 -14.68
C LEU A 226 -15.33 2.15 -16.16
N VAL A 227 -14.39 2.43 -17.08
CA VAL A 227 -14.58 2.22 -18.53
C VAL A 227 -14.97 0.78 -18.82
N ARG A 228 -14.25 -0.19 -18.26
CA ARG A 228 -14.53 -1.62 -18.48
C ARG A 228 -15.90 -2.03 -17.93
N ALA A 229 -16.24 -1.60 -16.71
CA ALA A 229 -17.53 -1.90 -16.10
C ALA A 229 -18.70 -1.28 -16.88
N ALA A 230 -18.56 -0.02 -17.30
CA ALA A 230 -19.57 0.69 -18.08
C ALA A 230 -19.81 0.03 -19.44
N LEU A 231 -18.75 -0.32 -20.17
CA LEU A 231 -18.87 -1.05 -21.44
C LEU A 231 -19.51 -2.43 -21.27
N ALA A 232 -19.18 -3.16 -20.20
CA ALA A 232 -19.79 -4.46 -19.91
C ALA A 232 -21.30 -4.38 -19.62
N GLN A 233 -21.78 -3.23 -19.13
CA GLN A 233 -23.18 -2.96 -18.83
C GLN A 233 -23.93 -2.24 -19.97
N GLY A 234 -23.25 -1.94 -21.08
CA GLY A 234 -23.86 -1.24 -22.21
C GLY A 234 -24.05 0.26 -21.98
N GLU A 235 -23.21 0.90 -21.16
CA GLU A 235 -23.22 2.32 -20.84
C GLU A 235 -22.05 3.08 -21.51
N PRO A 236 -22.03 3.25 -22.85
CA PRO A 236 -20.89 3.82 -23.56
C PRO A 236 -20.64 5.30 -23.22
N ALA A 237 -21.70 6.06 -22.93
CA ALA A 237 -21.56 7.48 -22.55
C ALA A 237 -20.80 7.63 -21.22
N LEU A 238 -21.03 6.73 -20.26
CA LEU A 238 -20.30 6.71 -18.99
C LEU A 238 -18.84 6.31 -19.19
N ALA A 239 -18.58 5.34 -20.08
CA ALA A 239 -17.22 4.96 -20.46
C ALA A 239 -16.45 6.13 -21.10
N GLU A 240 -17.08 6.86 -22.02
CA GLU A 240 -16.48 8.02 -22.67
C GLU A 240 -16.23 9.18 -21.68
N ALA A 241 -17.15 9.39 -20.74
CA ALA A 241 -16.96 10.37 -19.66
C ALA A 241 -15.73 10.04 -18.80
N ALA A 242 -15.54 8.77 -18.42
CA ALA A 242 -14.39 8.31 -17.66
C ALA A 242 -13.07 8.46 -18.45
N ALA A 243 -13.07 8.08 -19.73
CA ALA A 243 -11.91 8.23 -20.62
C ALA A 243 -11.53 9.71 -20.83
N THR A 244 -12.52 10.60 -20.88
CA THR A 244 -12.31 12.05 -20.97
C THR A 244 -11.77 12.61 -19.65
N ALA A 245 -12.34 12.20 -18.52
CA ALA A 245 -11.96 12.68 -17.19
C ALA A 245 -10.49 12.39 -16.87
N VAL A 246 -9.99 11.19 -17.16
CA VAL A 246 -8.59 10.82 -16.91
C VAL A 246 -7.59 11.58 -17.79
N ALA A 247 -8.03 12.06 -18.96
CA ALA A 247 -7.23 12.84 -19.89
C ALA A 247 -7.27 14.35 -19.64
N ALA A 248 -8.18 14.83 -18.79
CA ALA A 248 -8.42 16.26 -18.60
C ALA A 248 -7.35 16.97 -17.76
N ASP A 249 -6.65 16.23 -16.88
CA ASP A 249 -5.61 16.81 -16.03
C ASP A 249 -4.30 17.04 -16.81
N PRO A 250 -3.64 18.21 -16.68
CA PRO A 250 -2.41 18.54 -17.40
C PRO A 250 -1.21 17.71 -16.94
N ASP A 251 -0.19 17.61 -17.80
CA ASP A 251 1.11 16.98 -17.55
C ASP A 251 1.01 15.53 -17.01
N PRO A 252 0.57 14.58 -17.83
CA PRO A 252 0.41 13.20 -17.40
C PRO A 252 1.73 12.54 -17.08
N SER A 253 1.77 11.83 -15.94
CA SER A 253 2.87 10.91 -15.64
C SER A 253 2.96 9.83 -16.74
N PRO A 254 4.12 9.16 -16.89
CA PRO A 254 4.26 8.08 -17.87
C PRO A 254 3.18 6.98 -17.71
N HIS A 255 2.89 6.59 -16.46
CA HIS A 255 1.83 5.64 -16.14
C HIS A 255 0.43 6.17 -16.54
N ARG A 256 0.11 7.41 -16.20
CA ARG A 256 -1.19 8.03 -16.56
C ARG A 256 -1.35 8.12 -18.08
N SER A 257 -0.27 8.36 -18.81
CA SER A 257 -0.28 8.39 -20.28
C SER A 257 -0.66 7.03 -20.88
N LEU A 258 -0.15 5.93 -20.31
CA LEU A 258 -0.56 4.57 -20.69
C LEU A 258 -2.02 4.30 -20.35
N VAL A 259 -2.48 4.72 -19.17
CA VAL A 259 -3.89 4.60 -18.76
C VAL A 259 -4.82 5.37 -19.71
N ILE A 260 -4.48 6.59 -20.10
CA ILE A 260 -5.25 7.39 -21.08
C ILE A 260 -5.35 6.65 -22.42
N ARG A 261 -4.23 6.11 -22.93
CA ARG A 261 -4.22 5.30 -24.15
C ARG A 261 -5.10 4.06 -24.01
N PHE A 262 -5.02 3.38 -22.86
CA PHE A 262 -5.83 2.20 -22.58
C PHE A 262 -7.33 2.52 -22.61
N CYS A 263 -7.78 3.55 -21.87
CA CYS A 263 -9.17 3.96 -21.83
C CYS A 263 -9.71 4.35 -23.22
N ARG A 264 -8.91 5.07 -24.03
CA ARG A 264 -9.28 5.42 -25.41
C ARG A 264 -9.41 4.19 -26.29
N ALA A 265 -8.47 3.25 -26.21
CA ALA A 265 -8.50 2.02 -26.99
C ALA A 265 -9.70 1.11 -26.62
N LEU A 266 -10.08 1.10 -25.34
CA LEU A 266 -11.29 0.40 -24.88
C LEU A 266 -12.57 1.00 -25.47
N VAL A 267 -12.73 2.32 -25.41
CA VAL A 267 -13.90 3.02 -25.98
C VAL A 267 -13.96 2.87 -27.50
N ALA A 268 -12.82 2.93 -28.18
CA ALA A 268 -12.74 2.76 -29.63
C ALA A 268 -12.83 1.29 -30.10
N ALA A 269 -12.79 0.32 -29.18
CA ALA A 269 -12.67 -1.10 -29.48
C ALA A 269 -11.51 -1.41 -30.45
N ASP A 270 -10.34 -0.79 -30.23
CA ASP A 270 -9.15 -0.95 -31.06
C ASP A 270 -8.25 -2.07 -30.52
N ALA A 271 -8.38 -3.28 -31.08
CA ALA A 271 -7.60 -4.44 -30.66
C ALA A 271 -6.07 -4.26 -30.83
N MET A 272 -5.64 -3.51 -31.84
CA MET A 272 -4.21 -3.29 -32.12
C MET A 272 -3.60 -2.38 -31.06
N GLU A 273 -4.27 -1.27 -30.74
CA GLU A 273 -3.82 -0.35 -29.70
C GLU A 273 -3.91 -0.99 -28.31
N LEU A 274 -4.94 -1.80 -28.03
CA LEU A 274 -5.04 -2.58 -26.80
C LEU A 274 -3.86 -3.56 -26.64
N HIS A 275 -3.44 -4.24 -27.72
CA HIS A 275 -2.29 -5.14 -27.69
C HIS A 275 -0.96 -4.38 -27.47
N SER A 276 -0.80 -3.23 -28.13
CA SER A 276 0.33 -2.32 -27.93
C SER A 276 0.45 -1.86 -26.47
N VAL A 277 -0.66 -1.38 -25.90
CA VAL A 277 -0.75 -0.96 -24.49
C VAL A 277 -0.45 -2.12 -23.54
N ALA A 278 -0.90 -3.34 -23.83
CA ALA A 278 -0.57 -4.52 -23.04
C ALA A 278 0.95 -4.83 -23.02
N ALA A 279 1.64 -4.62 -24.14
CA ALA A 279 3.09 -4.72 -24.21
C ALA A 279 3.77 -3.66 -23.34
N ASP A 280 3.34 -2.40 -23.41
CA ASP A 280 3.90 -1.29 -22.63
C ASP A 280 3.71 -1.46 -21.12
N PHE A 281 2.54 -1.96 -20.67
CA PHE A 281 2.34 -2.33 -19.28
C PHE A 281 3.26 -3.48 -18.85
N GLY A 282 3.56 -4.42 -19.74
CA GLY A 282 4.53 -5.48 -19.49
C GLY A 282 5.94 -4.93 -19.25
N HIS A 283 6.41 -4.02 -20.10
CA HIS A 283 7.72 -3.38 -19.93
C HIS A 283 7.81 -2.54 -18.65
N SER A 284 6.72 -1.89 -18.25
CA SER A 284 6.64 -1.10 -17.01
C SER A 284 6.39 -1.94 -15.75
N ALA A 285 6.32 -3.27 -15.91
CA ALA A 285 5.96 -4.23 -14.86
C ALA A 285 4.60 -3.99 -14.21
N CYS A 286 3.65 -3.31 -14.87
CA CYS A 286 2.27 -3.15 -14.41
C CYS A 286 1.44 -4.38 -14.78
N LEU A 287 1.75 -5.53 -14.16
CA LEU A 287 1.30 -6.85 -14.62
C LEU A 287 -0.22 -7.04 -14.52
N HIS A 288 -0.88 -6.43 -13.53
CA HIS A 288 -2.34 -6.44 -13.43
C HIS A 288 -2.99 -5.77 -14.64
N HIS A 289 -2.53 -4.56 -14.99
CA HIS A 289 -3.03 -3.81 -16.15
C HIS A 289 -2.72 -4.49 -17.48
N ARG A 290 -1.55 -5.14 -17.60
CA ARG A 290 -1.23 -5.99 -18.75
C ARG A 290 -2.26 -7.11 -18.92
N ALA A 291 -2.60 -7.82 -17.85
CA ALA A 291 -3.57 -8.90 -17.91
C ALA A 291 -4.95 -8.39 -18.34
N LEU A 292 -5.42 -7.28 -17.75
CA LEU A 292 -6.67 -6.62 -18.16
C LEU A 292 -6.68 -6.24 -19.64
N ALA A 293 -5.60 -5.65 -20.15
CA ALA A 293 -5.51 -5.25 -21.55
C ALA A 293 -5.60 -6.45 -22.49
N LEU A 294 -4.91 -7.56 -22.18
CA LEU A 294 -4.99 -8.80 -22.97
C LEU A 294 -6.39 -9.44 -22.95
N GLU A 295 -7.12 -9.38 -21.81
CA GLU A 295 -8.53 -9.81 -21.77
C GLU A 295 -9.38 -9.05 -22.78
N GLU A 296 -9.18 -7.73 -22.85
CA GLU A 296 -9.96 -6.85 -23.72
C GLU A 296 -9.57 -7.02 -25.19
N VAL A 297 -8.29 -7.28 -25.51
CA VAL A 297 -7.88 -7.71 -26.86
C VAL A 297 -8.66 -8.97 -27.27
N ALA A 298 -8.68 -9.98 -26.40
CA ALA A 298 -9.35 -11.24 -26.70
C ALA A 298 -10.86 -11.05 -26.93
N ARG A 299 -11.51 -10.21 -26.13
CA ARG A 299 -12.93 -9.88 -26.32
C ARG A 299 -13.17 -9.14 -27.64
N VAL A 300 -12.42 -8.06 -27.89
CA VAL A 300 -12.64 -7.21 -29.07
C VAL A 300 -12.44 -8.01 -30.36
N LEU A 301 -11.40 -8.85 -30.44
CA LEU A 301 -11.20 -9.75 -31.57
C LEU A 301 -12.35 -10.75 -31.73
N ALA A 302 -12.87 -11.28 -30.62
CA ALA A 302 -14.00 -12.20 -30.65
C ALA A 302 -15.30 -11.52 -31.15
N GLU A 303 -15.55 -10.28 -30.73
CA GLU A 303 -16.68 -9.45 -31.21
C GLU A 303 -16.56 -9.11 -32.69
N GLN A 304 -15.35 -8.87 -33.19
CA GLN A 304 -15.05 -8.62 -34.60
C GLN A 304 -15.08 -9.91 -35.47
N GLY A 305 -15.21 -11.08 -34.85
CA GLY A 305 -15.28 -12.38 -35.54
C GLY A 305 -13.91 -13.03 -35.82
N ASP A 306 -12.80 -12.42 -35.40
CA ASP A 306 -11.46 -13.05 -35.47
C ASP A 306 -11.28 -14.04 -34.32
N LEU A 307 -11.84 -15.24 -34.48
CA LEU A 307 -11.75 -16.31 -33.49
C LEU A 307 -10.33 -16.85 -33.31
N ALA A 308 -9.47 -16.74 -34.32
CA ALA A 308 -8.10 -17.22 -34.23
C ALA A 308 -7.26 -16.27 -33.37
N GLY A 309 -7.30 -14.97 -33.66
CA GLY A 309 -6.69 -13.94 -32.84
C GLY A 309 -7.22 -13.93 -31.41
N ALA A 310 -8.55 -14.04 -31.24
CA ALA A 310 -9.17 -14.12 -29.92
C ALA A 310 -8.68 -15.30 -29.07
N ARG A 311 -8.46 -16.47 -29.68
CA ARG A 311 -7.90 -17.66 -28.96
C ARG A 311 -6.46 -17.43 -28.51
N THR A 312 -5.63 -16.83 -29.35
CA THR A 312 -4.24 -16.50 -29.01
C THR A 312 -4.22 -15.49 -27.85
N ALA A 313 -4.93 -14.37 -27.99
CA ALA A 313 -5.03 -13.35 -26.95
C ALA A 313 -5.62 -13.89 -25.64
N CYS A 314 -6.61 -14.78 -25.72
CA CYS A 314 -7.16 -15.47 -24.54
C CYS A 314 -6.10 -16.33 -23.84
N THR A 315 -5.26 -17.04 -24.60
CA THR A 315 -4.18 -17.86 -24.04
C THR A 315 -3.16 -16.98 -23.31
N ASP A 316 -2.78 -15.84 -23.90
CA ASP A 316 -1.86 -14.88 -23.30
C ASP A 316 -2.43 -14.23 -22.04
N ALA A 317 -3.71 -13.83 -22.07
CA ALA A 317 -4.41 -13.28 -20.92
C ALA A 317 -4.51 -14.28 -19.77
N LEU A 318 -4.86 -15.55 -20.06
CA LEU A 318 -4.93 -16.61 -19.05
C LEU A 318 -3.56 -16.89 -18.43
N ALA A 319 -2.49 -16.90 -19.23
CA ALA A 319 -1.13 -17.03 -18.72
C ALA A 319 -0.79 -15.88 -17.77
N ALA A 320 -1.08 -14.63 -18.17
CA ALA A 320 -0.84 -13.45 -17.34
C ALA A 320 -1.60 -13.50 -16.01
N TRP A 321 -2.87 -13.93 -16.01
CA TRP A 321 -3.63 -14.08 -14.76
C TRP A 321 -3.11 -15.19 -13.86
N LEU A 322 -2.76 -16.34 -14.44
CA LEU A 322 -2.27 -17.47 -13.66
C LEU A 322 -0.88 -17.20 -13.08
N ASP A 323 -0.05 -16.40 -13.74
CA ASP A 323 1.23 -15.93 -13.19
C ASP A 323 1.04 -15.03 -11.96
N LEU A 324 -0.04 -14.25 -11.90
CA LEU A 324 -0.44 -13.48 -10.73
C LEU A 324 -1.10 -14.33 -9.64
N GLY A 325 -1.57 -15.54 -9.99
CA GLY A 325 -2.41 -16.37 -9.13
C GLY A 325 -3.89 -15.96 -9.12
N ALA A 326 -4.34 -15.22 -10.13
CA ALA A 326 -5.70 -14.70 -10.27
C ALA A 326 -6.66 -15.76 -10.85
N THR A 327 -7.01 -16.76 -10.05
CA THR A 327 -7.85 -17.91 -10.46
C THR A 327 -9.31 -17.52 -10.72
N TRP A 328 -9.83 -16.47 -10.07
CA TRP A 328 -11.17 -15.96 -10.33
C TRP A 328 -11.24 -15.27 -11.70
N ASP A 329 -10.31 -14.36 -12.00
CA ASP A 329 -10.26 -13.69 -13.30
C ASP A 329 -10.07 -14.66 -14.45
N ALA A 330 -9.20 -15.67 -14.30
CA ALA A 330 -9.00 -16.70 -15.31
C ALA A 330 -10.30 -17.45 -15.63
N ARG A 331 -11.08 -17.87 -14.61
CA ARG A 331 -12.39 -18.52 -14.82
C ARG A 331 -13.43 -17.58 -15.40
N ARG A 332 -13.44 -16.30 -14.95
CA ARG A 332 -14.33 -15.26 -15.48
C ARG A 332 -14.07 -15.04 -16.96
N LEU A 333 -12.81 -14.93 -17.38
CA LEU A 333 -12.40 -14.77 -18.77
C LEU A 333 -12.84 -15.96 -19.62
N GLU A 334 -12.57 -17.19 -19.17
CA GLU A 334 -13.03 -18.41 -19.86
C GLU A 334 -14.56 -18.45 -19.97
N ALA A 335 -15.28 -18.04 -18.93
CA ALA A 335 -16.75 -17.93 -18.96
C ALA A 335 -17.24 -16.89 -19.97
N ARG A 336 -16.62 -15.71 -19.98
CA ARG A 336 -16.94 -14.61 -20.90
C ARG A 336 -16.70 -15.00 -22.35
N LEU A 337 -15.57 -15.65 -22.66
CA LEU A 337 -15.21 -15.98 -24.04
C LEU A 337 -15.95 -17.20 -24.61
N ARG A 338 -16.55 -18.04 -23.75
CA ARG A 338 -17.39 -19.16 -24.18
C ARG A 338 -18.62 -18.71 -24.98
N SER A 339 -19.22 -17.55 -24.66
CA SER A 339 -20.39 -17.02 -25.39
C SER A 339 -20.04 -16.65 -26.84
N TYR A 340 -18.78 -16.30 -27.12
CA TYR A 340 -18.27 -15.98 -28.46
C TYR A 340 -17.76 -17.22 -29.23
N GLY A 341 -17.92 -18.44 -28.70
CA GLY A 341 -17.41 -19.66 -29.33
C GLY A 341 -15.90 -19.86 -29.22
N VAL A 342 -15.21 -19.01 -28.44
CA VAL A 342 -13.80 -19.16 -28.11
C VAL A 342 -13.68 -20.20 -27.01
N ARG A 343 -13.41 -21.44 -27.41
CA ARG A 343 -13.09 -22.55 -26.51
C ARG A 343 -11.61 -22.84 -26.56
N ARG A 344 -11.05 -23.12 -25.39
CA ARG A 344 -9.66 -23.53 -25.25
C ARG A 344 -9.47 -24.93 -25.83
N GLY A 345 -8.41 -25.13 -26.62
CA GLY A 345 -7.93 -26.46 -26.98
C GLY A 345 -7.20 -27.15 -25.81
N PRO A 346 -7.00 -28.47 -25.81
CA PRO A 346 -6.40 -29.20 -24.68
C PRO A 346 -4.95 -28.86 -24.33
N ARG A 347 -4.32 -27.86 -24.95
CA ARG A 347 -2.88 -27.59 -24.81
C ARG A 347 -2.64 -26.13 -24.42
N THR A 348 -1.58 -25.97 -23.63
CA THR A 348 -0.87 -24.71 -23.36
C THR A 348 -1.65 -23.64 -22.61
N VAL A 349 -1.91 -23.91 -21.34
CA VAL A 349 -1.43 -22.97 -20.33
C VAL A 349 -0.47 -23.82 -19.54
N CYS A 350 0.78 -23.39 -19.45
CA CYS A 350 1.70 -23.93 -18.48
C CYS A 350 1.11 -23.56 -17.12
N ARG A 351 0.19 -24.39 -16.62
CA ARG A 351 -0.26 -24.30 -15.24
C ARG A 351 1.03 -24.48 -14.47
N ARG A 352 1.49 -23.40 -13.83
CA ARG A 352 2.67 -23.45 -12.98
C ARG A 352 2.55 -24.73 -12.15
N PRO A 353 3.50 -25.69 -12.28
CA PRO A 353 3.37 -26.97 -11.60
C PRO A 353 3.05 -26.73 -10.13
N ALA A 354 2.19 -27.56 -9.52
CA ALA A 354 1.89 -27.39 -8.10
C ALA A 354 3.13 -27.61 -7.21
N VAL A 355 4.13 -28.30 -7.77
CA VAL A 355 5.36 -28.71 -7.10
C VAL A 355 6.59 -28.51 -7.99
N GLY A 356 7.74 -28.26 -7.37
CA GLY A 356 9.03 -28.10 -8.05
C GLY A 356 9.44 -26.64 -8.29
N TRP A 357 10.61 -26.42 -8.89
CA TRP A 357 11.19 -25.08 -9.10
C TRP A 357 10.36 -24.16 -9.98
N ASP A 358 9.60 -24.76 -10.89
CA ASP A 358 8.66 -24.02 -11.73
C ASP A 358 7.43 -23.57 -10.94
N ALA A 359 7.07 -24.24 -9.84
CA ALA A 359 5.96 -23.87 -8.93
C ALA A 359 6.17 -22.56 -8.17
N LEU A 360 7.44 -22.14 -8.01
CA LEU A 360 7.81 -20.98 -7.21
C LEU A 360 7.48 -19.69 -7.95
N THR A 361 6.78 -18.76 -7.30
CA THR A 361 6.60 -17.39 -7.80
C THR A 361 7.95 -16.67 -7.97
N PRO A 362 8.04 -15.55 -8.71
CA PRO A 362 9.30 -14.82 -8.86
C PRO A 362 9.98 -14.47 -7.53
N SER A 363 9.20 -14.02 -6.53
CA SER A 363 9.69 -13.69 -5.19
C SER A 363 10.14 -14.94 -4.42
N GLU A 364 9.35 -16.03 -4.48
CA GLU A 364 9.73 -17.31 -3.87
C GLU A 364 11.00 -17.90 -4.48
N ARG A 365 11.16 -17.77 -5.81
CA ARG A 365 12.38 -18.19 -6.52
C ARG A 365 13.58 -17.35 -6.08
N HIS A 366 13.41 -16.05 -5.93
CA HIS A 366 14.47 -15.18 -5.41
C HIS A 366 14.87 -15.61 -3.99
N VAL A 367 13.91 -15.81 -3.09
CA VAL A 367 14.17 -16.33 -1.74
C VAL A 367 14.85 -17.70 -1.79
N ALA A 368 14.37 -18.62 -2.62
CA ALA A 368 14.97 -19.95 -2.77
C ALA A 368 16.42 -19.89 -3.26
N GLN A 369 16.76 -18.97 -4.16
CA GLN A 369 18.13 -18.75 -4.63
C GLN A 369 19.04 -18.18 -3.54
N LEU A 370 18.54 -17.27 -2.69
CA LEU A 370 19.33 -16.75 -1.56
C LEU A 370 19.49 -17.81 -0.47
N LEU A 371 18.46 -18.64 -0.24
CA LEU A 371 18.54 -19.81 0.64
C LEU A 371 19.58 -20.81 0.15
N ALA A 372 19.59 -21.11 -1.15
CA ALA A 372 20.55 -22.01 -1.79
C ALA A 372 22.00 -21.54 -1.61
N ARG A 373 22.24 -20.22 -1.54
CA ARG A 373 23.55 -19.62 -1.21
C ARG A 373 23.92 -19.69 0.28
N GLY A 374 23.07 -20.30 1.11
CA GLY A 374 23.30 -20.44 2.55
C GLY A 374 23.01 -19.18 3.37
N MET A 375 22.45 -18.11 2.78
CA MET A 375 22.13 -16.88 3.52
C MET A 375 21.12 -17.16 4.64
N SER A 376 21.24 -16.48 5.78
CA SER A 376 20.29 -16.62 6.90
C SER A 376 18.99 -15.83 6.67
N ASN A 377 17.91 -16.11 7.42
CA ASN A 377 16.66 -15.34 7.26
C ASN A 377 16.84 -13.83 7.55
N PRO A 378 17.63 -13.40 8.56
CA PRO A 378 18.02 -12.00 8.73
C PRO A 378 18.76 -11.39 7.53
N ASP A 379 19.69 -12.11 6.93
CA ASP A 379 20.48 -11.57 5.80
C ASP A 379 19.62 -11.44 4.54
N ILE A 380 18.77 -12.43 4.27
CA ILE A 380 17.79 -12.38 3.18
C ILE A 380 16.80 -11.23 3.41
N ALA A 381 16.41 -10.99 4.66
CA ALA A 381 15.52 -9.89 5.02
C ALA A 381 16.17 -8.53 4.72
N ALA A 382 17.44 -8.36 5.07
CA ALA A 382 18.21 -7.16 4.75
C ALA A 382 18.37 -6.97 3.23
N GLU A 383 18.73 -8.02 2.50
CA GLU A 383 18.92 -7.99 1.04
C GLU A 383 17.65 -7.61 0.28
N LEU A 384 16.50 -8.14 0.72
CA LEU A 384 15.21 -7.91 0.08
C LEU A 384 14.45 -6.71 0.65
N PHE A 385 15.02 -5.99 1.63
CA PHE A 385 14.35 -4.91 2.36
C PHE A 385 12.99 -5.33 2.94
N VAL A 386 12.91 -6.55 3.47
CA VAL A 386 11.71 -7.13 4.09
C VAL A 386 12.00 -7.57 5.53
N THR A 387 10.96 -7.78 6.33
CA THR A 387 11.17 -8.28 7.70
C THR A 387 11.56 -9.77 7.72
N ARG A 388 12.29 -10.19 8.76
CA ARG A 388 12.64 -11.61 9.02
C ARG A 388 11.42 -12.54 9.01
N ASN A 389 10.28 -12.09 9.55
CA ASN A 389 9.06 -12.88 9.61
C ASN A 389 8.52 -13.20 8.21
N THR A 390 8.59 -12.24 7.29
CA THR A 390 8.18 -12.48 5.89
C THR A 390 9.09 -13.44 5.16
N VAL A 391 10.40 -13.36 5.40
CA VAL A 391 11.32 -14.36 4.87
C VAL A 391 10.95 -15.74 5.41
N GLN A 392 10.60 -15.87 6.69
CA GLN A 392 10.16 -17.14 7.27
C GLN A 392 8.89 -17.69 6.59
N THR A 393 7.89 -16.84 6.32
CA THR A 393 6.70 -17.22 5.58
C THR A 393 7.02 -17.67 4.16
N HIS A 394 7.86 -16.92 3.44
CA HIS A 394 8.29 -17.31 2.09
C HIS A 394 9.11 -18.60 2.09
N VAL A 395 10.01 -18.79 3.06
CA VAL A 395 10.77 -20.04 3.24
C VAL A 395 9.80 -21.22 3.43
N SER A 396 8.78 -21.07 4.28
CA SER A 396 7.80 -22.14 4.50
C SER A 396 7.06 -22.49 3.22
N ARG A 397 6.61 -21.49 2.45
CA ARG A 397 5.92 -21.72 1.17
C ARG A 397 6.84 -22.35 0.11
N VAL A 398 8.08 -21.89 0.02
CA VAL A 398 9.12 -22.45 -0.86
C VAL A 398 9.35 -23.92 -0.54
N LEU A 399 9.60 -24.26 0.73
CA LEU A 399 9.83 -25.64 1.14
C LEU A 399 8.62 -26.53 0.84
N THR A 400 7.40 -26.05 1.11
CA THR A 400 6.16 -26.76 0.75
C THR A 400 6.05 -27.00 -0.76
N LYS A 401 6.28 -25.98 -1.59
CA LYS A 401 6.20 -26.08 -3.06
C LYS A 401 7.31 -26.93 -3.66
N LEU A 402 8.50 -26.91 -3.08
CA LEU A 402 9.60 -27.80 -3.48
C LEU A 402 9.47 -29.21 -2.90
N GLN A 403 8.47 -29.46 -2.05
CA GLN A 403 8.29 -30.69 -1.28
C GLN A 403 9.49 -31.08 -0.42
N MET A 404 10.19 -30.07 0.09
CA MET A 404 11.37 -30.19 0.95
C MET A 404 10.95 -30.10 2.42
N ARG A 405 11.54 -30.94 3.27
CA ARG A 405 11.25 -30.98 4.71
C ARG A 405 12.08 -29.98 5.50
N SER A 406 13.20 -29.52 4.94
CA SER A 406 14.09 -28.61 5.63
C SER A 406 14.87 -27.70 4.68
N ARG A 407 15.32 -26.55 5.21
CA ARG A 407 16.26 -25.65 4.52
C ARG A 407 17.53 -26.37 4.08
N ILE A 408 18.02 -27.29 4.90
CA ILE A 408 19.26 -28.03 4.64
C ILE A 408 19.11 -28.86 3.35
N GLU A 409 17.95 -29.47 3.16
CA GLU A 409 17.62 -30.26 1.96
C GLU A 409 17.69 -29.40 0.69
N LEU A 410 17.16 -28.17 0.74
CA LEU A 410 17.23 -27.21 -0.37
C LEU A 410 18.67 -26.81 -0.68
N VAL A 411 19.49 -26.51 0.34
CA VAL A 411 20.91 -26.15 0.16
C VAL A 411 21.69 -27.31 -0.45
N GLN A 412 21.47 -28.54 0.03
CA GLN A 412 22.12 -29.74 -0.50
C GLN A 412 21.74 -30.00 -1.96
N GLN A 413 20.45 -29.87 -2.28
CA GLN A 413 19.98 -30.04 -3.66
C GLN A 413 20.59 -28.98 -4.60
N ALA A 414 20.69 -27.72 -4.15
CA ALA A 414 21.30 -26.66 -4.94
C ALA A 414 22.80 -26.86 -5.16
N ALA A 415 23.53 -27.31 -4.14
CA ALA A 415 24.94 -27.66 -4.26
C ALA A 415 25.17 -28.80 -5.25
N ALA A 416 24.32 -29.84 -5.21
CA ALA A 416 24.39 -30.97 -6.13
C ALA A 416 24.14 -30.58 -7.60
N ILE A 417 23.31 -29.55 -7.85
CA ILE A 417 23.06 -29.04 -9.22
C ILE A 417 24.24 -28.19 -9.72
N GLY A 418 24.87 -27.41 -8.84
CA GLY A 418 26.04 -26.60 -9.20
C GLY A 418 27.29 -27.42 -9.56
N GLU A 419 27.41 -28.65 -9.04
CA GLU A 419 28.49 -29.58 -9.38
C GLU A 419 28.30 -30.24 -10.76
N THR A 420 27.07 -30.35 -11.27
CA THR A 420 26.77 -30.96 -12.57
C THR A 420 26.88 -30.00 -13.75
N GLU A 421 26.70 -28.69 -13.55
CA GLU A 421 26.89 -27.66 -14.59
C GLU A 421 28.35 -27.17 -14.71
N GLY A 422 29.19 -27.45 -13.71
CA GLY A 422 30.62 -27.10 -13.68
C GLY A 422 31.57 -28.14 -14.29
N ARG A 423 31.04 -29.14 -15.01
CA ARG A 423 31.78 -30.25 -15.62
C ARG A 423 31.48 -30.31 -17.11
#